data_AF-A0A2D5Z3J4-F1
#
_entry.id   AF-A0A2D5Z3J4-F1
#
_cell.length_a   1.000
_cell.length_b   1.000
_cell.length_c   1.000
_cell.angle_alpha   90.00
_cell.angle_beta   90.00
_cell.angle_gamma   90.00
#
_symmetry.space_group_name_H-M   'P 1'
#
loop_
_entity.id
_entity.type
_entity.pdbx_description
1 polymer ?
#
loop_
_entity_poly.entity_id
_entity_poly.type
_entity_poly.pdbx_seq_one_letter_code
_entity_poly.pdbx_strand_id
1 'polypeptide(L)' 'MTMSASGLDTLAAIQTRQSTRESVTKPMPKEALETIIDAGRHAPTAMNEQPWELVVVLHRESF' A
#
# COMPACT_ATOMS: atom_id res chain seq x y z
N MET A 1 5.90 -2.66 -30.09
CA MET A 1 4.82 -1.70 -29.83
C MET A 1 4.18 -2.08 -28.51
N THR A 2 4.63 -1.47 -27.42
CA THR A 2 3.87 -1.20 -26.19
C THR A 2 4.75 -0.34 -25.30
N MET A 3 4.19 0.78 -24.85
CA MET A 3 4.85 1.78 -24.03
C MET A 3 5.17 1.18 -22.66
N SER A 4 6.35 1.45 -22.10
CA SER A 4 6.60 1.25 -20.67
C SER A 4 6.77 2.60 -20.01
N ALA A 5 5.86 2.89 -19.08
CA ALA A 5 5.82 4.09 -18.27
C ALA A 5 7.13 4.26 -17.48
N SER A 6 7.56 5.52 -17.32
CA SER A 6 8.68 5.90 -16.45
C SER A 6 8.27 5.68 -14.98
N GLY A 7 8.66 4.53 -14.42
CA GLY A 7 8.42 4.13 -13.03
C GLY A 7 9.26 2.90 -12.69
N LEU A 8 9.53 2.69 -11.39
CA LEU A 8 10.32 1.57 -10.88
C LEU A 8 9.71 0.23 -11.34
N ASP A 9 10.53 -0.69 -11.85
CA ASP A 9 10.04 -2.02 -12.22
C ASP A 9 9.69 -2.86 -10.97
N THR A 10 8.93 -3.94 -11.19
CA THR A 10 8.40 -4.77 -10.08
C THR A 10 9.53 -5.41 -9.26
N LEU A 11 10.59 -5.89 -9.90
CA LEU A 11 11.69 -6.54 -9.20
C LEU A 11 12.49 -5.52 -8.38
N ALA A 12 12.75 -4.35 -8.94
CA ALA A 12 13.41 -3.26 -8.24
C ALA A 12 12.57 -2.73 -7.06
N ALA A 13 11.24 -2.67 -7.20
CA ALA A 13 10.33 -2.31 -6.10
C ALA A 13 10.39 -3.32 -4.94
N ILE A 14 10.41 -4.62 -5.24
CA ILE A 14 10.53 -5.66 -4.21
C ILE A 14 11.89 -5.60 -3.50
N GLN A 15 12.98 -5.43 -4.25
CA GLN A 15 14.35 -5.39 -3.71
C GLN A 15 14.61 -4.15 -2.84
N THR A 16 14.04 -3.01 -3.20
CA THR A 16 14.25 -1.74 -2.48
C THR A 16 13.37 -1.59 -1.24
N ARG A 17 12.34 -2.43 -1.06
CA ARG A 17 11.45 -2.39 0.10
C ARG A 17 12.19 -2.78 1.38
N GLN A 18 12.18 -1.88 2.36
CA GLN A 18 12.79 -2.07 3.67
C GLN A 18 11.73 -2.03 4.78
N SER A 19 12.05 -2.65 5.91
CA SER A 19 11.22 -2.55 7.12
C SER A 19 11.60 -1.30 7.91
N THR A 20 10.96 -0.18 7.59
CA THR A 20 11.21 1.13 8.21
C THR A 20 10.59 1.21 9.61
N ARG A 21 11.36 1.69 10.60
CA ARG A 21 10.92 1.85 12.00
C ARG A 21 10.67 3.31 12.39
N GLU A 22 11.03 4.24 11.53
CA GLU A 22 10.77 5.67 11.67
C GLU A 22 9.70 6.09 10.66
N SER A 23 8.55 6.53 11.16
CA SER A 23 7.47 7.03 10.31
C SER A 23 7.66 8.52 10.02
N VAL A 24 7.44 8.93 8.77
CA VAL A 24 7.44 10.34 8.38
C VAL A 24 6.26 11.05 9.04
N THR A 25 6.48 12.25 9.61
CA THR A 25 5.44 13.04 10.28
C THR A 25 4.39 13.60 9.31
N LYS A 26 4.72 13.64 8.02
CA LYS A 26 3.84 14.17 6.97
C LYS A 26 2.76 13.14 6.62
N PRO A 27 1.47 13.54 6.61
CA PRO A 27 0.41 12.66 6.17
C PRO A 27 0.57 12.31 4.69
N MET A 28 0.29 11.05 4.35
CA MET A 28 0.28 10.60 2.96
C MET A 28 -0.97 11.12 2.23
N PRO A 29 -0.90 11.40 0.91
CA PRO A 29 -2.08 11.68 0.10
C PRO A 29 -3.10 10.55 0.17
N LYS A 30 -4.38 10.88 0.12
CA LYS A 30 -5.48 9.91 0.23
C LYS A 30 -5.46 8.91 -0.92
N GLU A 31 -5.13 9.37 -2.11
CA GLU A 31 -5.10 8.58 -3.34
C GLU A 31 -4.01 7.49 -3.27
N ALA A 32 -2.86 7.83 -2.66
CA ALA A 32 -1.79 6.87 -2.43
C ALA A 32 -2.22 5.80 -1.42
N LEU A 33 -2.93 6.18 -0.36
CA LEU A 33 -3.50 5.23 0.61
C LEU A 33 -4.51 4.30 -0.05
N GLU A 34 -5.46 4.85 -0.81
CA GLU A 34 -6.48 4.07 -1.52
C GLU A 34 -5.85 3.08 -2.51
N THR A 35 -4.80 3.48 -3.21
CA THR A 35 -4.04 2.60 -4.12
C THR A 35 -3.44 1.40 -3.37
N ILE A 36 -2.86 1.63 -2.18
CA ILE A 36 -2.28 0.55 -1.35
C ILE A 36 -3.37 -0.40 -0.84
N ILE A 37 -4.49 0.16 -0.37
CA ILE A 37 -5.61 -0.63 0.14
C ILE A 37 -6.24 -1.47 -0.96
N ASP A 38 -6.45 -0.92 -2.16
CA ASP A 38 -6.99 -1.66 -3.28
C ASP A 38 -6.03 -2.76 -3.76
N ALA A 39 -4.71 -2.52 -3.73
CA ALA A 39 -3.72 -3.56 -4.00
C ALA A 39 -3.81 -4.72 -2.99
N GLY A 40 -4.02 -4.41 -1.70
CA GLY A 40 -4.22 -5.42 -0.65
C GLY A 40 -5.52 -6.22 -0.84
N ARG A 41 -6.62 -5.54 -1.19
CA ARG A 41 -7.93 -6.16 -1.42
C ARG A 41 -7.92 -7.20 -2.56
N HIS A 42 -7.08 -6.99 -3.57
CA HIS A 42 -6.95 -7.91 -4.71
C HIS A 42 -6.12 -9.17 -4.40
N ALA A 43 -5.58 -9.31 -3.20
CA ALA A 43 -4.91 -10.54 -2.82
C ALA A 43 -5.88 -11.74 -2.92
N PRO A 44 -5.43 -12.91 -3.39
CA PRO A 44 -6.29 -14.08 -3.50
C PRO A 44 -6.64 -14.63 -2.11
N THR A 45 -7.87 -15.10 -1.96
CA THR A 45 -8.35 -15.81 -0.76
C THR A 45 -9.03 -17.11 -1.14
N ALA A 46 -9.07 -18.05 -0.19
CA ALA A 46 -9.84 -19.27 -0.37
C ALA A 46 -11.28 -18.91 -0.74
N MET A 47 -11.78 -19.46 -1.85
CA MET A 47 -13.15 -19.24 -2.33
C MET A 47 -13.54 -17.76 -2.52
N ASN A 48 -12.56 -16.84 -2.66
CA ASN A 48 -12.80 -15.41 -2.72
C ASN A 48 -13.58 -14.85 -1.51
N GLU A 49 -13.42 -15.44 -0.33
CA GLU A 49 -14.12 -15.03 0.90
C GLU A 49 -13.74 -13.62 1.36
N GLN A 50 -12.54 -13.14 1.01
CA GLN A 50 -12.02 -11.82 1.39
C GLN A 50 -12.26 -11.49 2.88
N PRO A 51 -11.83 -12.35 3.83
CA PRO A 51 -12.20 -12.24 5.24
C PRO A 51 -11.44 -11.13 5.98
N TRP A 52 -10.81 -10.21 5.25
CA TRP A 52 -9.99 -9.14 5.81
C TRP A 52 -10.77 -7.84 6.01
N GLU A 53 -10.49 -7.19 7.12
CA GLU A 53 -10.87 -5.81 7.37
C GLU A 53 -9.59 -4.95 7.40
N LEU A 54 -9.53 -3.96 6.50
CA LEU A 54 -8.40 -3.04 6.41
C LEU A 54 -8.78 -1.71 7.05
N VAL A 55 -8.22 -1.43 8.24
CA VAL A 55 -8.50 -0.21 9.00
C VAL A 55 -7.35 0.78 8.88
N VAL A 56 -7.63 2.00 8.42
CA VAL A 56 -6.64 3.07 8.29
C VAL A 56 -6.75 4.03 9.47
N VAL A 57 -5.68 4.12 10.27
CA VAL A 57 -5.58 5.03 11.42
C VAL A 57 -4.79 6.27 11.01
N LEU A 58 -5.48 7.41 10.85
CA LEU A 58 -4.87 8.68 10.40
C LEU A 58 -4.52 9.63 11.54
N HIS A 59 -5.34 9.63 12.59
CA HIS A 59 -5.24 10.60 13.67
C HIS A 59 -5.00 9.87 14.98
N ARG A 60 -4.02 10.37 15.72
CA ARG A 60 -3.81 10.00 17.11
C ARG A 60 -4.54 11.03 17.97
N GLU A 61 -5.54 10.58 18.72
CA GLU A 61 -6.06 11.38 19.82
C GLU A 61 -5.09 11.27 21.01
N SER A 62 -4.81 12.41 21.65
CA SER A 62 -4.02 12.50 22.87
C SER A 62 -4.94 13.00 23.96
N PHE A 63 -5.01 12.27 25.08
CA PHE A 63 -5.78 12.63 26.27
C PHE A 63 -5.05 13.66 27.12
#